data_AF-A0A1K2FQU9-F1
#
_entry.id   AF-A0A1K2FQU9-F1
#
_cell.length_a   1.000
_cell.length_b   1.000
_cell.length_c   1.000
_cell.angle_alpha   90.00
_cell.angle_beta   90.00
_cell.angle_gamma   90.00
#
_symmetry.space_group_name_H-M   'P 1'
#
loop_
_entity.id
_entity.type
_entity.pdbx_description
1 polymer ?
#
loop_
_entity_poly.entity_id
_entity_poly.type
_entity_poly.pdbx_seq_one_letter_code
_entity_poly.pdbx_strand_id
1 'polypeptide(L)'
;MLDVRPGAPVRRDGTAEEEVVTMRTVVDLTRCQGYAQCVFLAPDVFRLHGEEGLLYAPAVPDDQVERVRQAAAACPVQAILLGEEVSGGAR
;
A
#
# COMPACT_ATOMS: atom_id res chain seq x y z
N MET A 1 -4.63 33.55 39.92
CA MET A 1 -4.13 32.38 40.66
C MET A 1 -5.02 31.19 40.35
N LEU A 2 -4.93 30.70 39.11
CA LEU A 2 -5.52 29.47 38.60
C LEU A 2 -4.57 29.07 37.47
N ASP A 3 -3.55 28.31 37.84
CA ASP A 3 -2.50 27.83 36.94
C ASP A 3 -3.10 26.85 35.92
N VAL A 4 -3.50 27.38 34.76
CA VAL A 4 -3.72 26.58 33.55
C VAL A 4 -2.36 26.07 33.09
N ARG A 5 -2.04 24.82 33.42
CA ARG A 5 -0.89 24.12 32.82
C ARG A 5 -1.37 23.39 31.55
N PRO A 6 -0.86 23.72 30.35
CA PRO A 6 -1.12 22.92 29.17
C PRO A 6 -0.24 21.66 29.15
N GLY A 7 -0.90 20.50 29.12
CA GLY A 7 -0.54 19.34 28.31
C GLY A 7 0.85 18.71 28.50
N ALA A 8 0.99 17.87 29.52
CA ALA A 8 2.00 16.82 29.46
C ALA A 8 1.65 15.82 28.33
N PRO A 9 2.62 15.29 27.57
CA PRO A 9 2.34 14.28 26.55
C PRO A 9 1.76 13.03 27.23
N VAL A 10 0.60 12.58 26.74
CA VAL A 10 -0.09 11.38 27.22
C VAL A 10 0.84 10.18 27.02
N ARG A 11 1.38 9.67 28.12
CA ARG A 11 2.04 8.35 28.18
C ARG A 11 0.92 7.34 28.44
N ARG A 12 0.49 6.61 27.41
CA ARG A 12 -0.44 5.49 27.58
C ARG A 12 0.34 4.22 27.90
N ASP A 13 -0.04 3.64 29.02
CA ASP A 13 0.30 2.35 29.57
C ASP A 13 -0.25 1.20 28.71
N GLY A 14 0.66 0.40 28.15
CA GLY A 14 0.59 -1.05 28.34
C GLY A 14 -0.38 -1.92 27.54
N THR A 15 -0.76 -1.58 26.31
CA THR A 15 -0.98 -2.53 25.19
C THR A 15 -0.81 -1.73 23.89
N ALA A 16 0.27 -1.94 23.16
CA ALA A 16 0.40 -1.38 21.82
C ALA A 16 -0.56 -2.12 20.88
N GLU A 17 -1.81 -1.67 20.83
CA GLU A 17 -2.64 -1.85 19.64
C GLU A 17 -2.02 -0.93 18.57
N GLU A 18 -0.97 -1.43 17.92
CA GLU A 18 -0.25 -0.71 16.87
C GLU A 18 -1.22 -0.49 15.70
N GLU A 19 -1.57 0.76 15.43
CA GLU A 19 -2.22 1.17 14.20
C GLU A 19 -1.25 0.92 13.04
N VAL A 20 -1.30 -0.28 12.45
CA VAL A 20 -0.39 -0.67 11.37
C VAL A 20 -0.88 0.00 10.08
N VAL A 21 -0.12 1.01 9.66
CA VAL A 21 -0.25 1.60 8.33
C VAL A 21 0.45 0.67 7.34
N THR A 22 -0.32 -0.03 6.52
CA THR A 22 0.23 -0.93 5.50
C THR A 22 0.03 -0.33 4.12
N MET A 23 1.05 -0.41 3.28
CA MET A 23 0.96 0.04 1.90
C MET A 23 -0.02 -0.86 1.12
N ARG A 24 -1.00 -0.24 0.46
CA ARG A 24 -2.02 -0.92 -0.34
C ARG A 24 -1.92 -0.53 -1.80
N THR A 25 -2.08 -1.54 -2.67
CA THR A 25 -2.12 -1.39 -4.12
C THR A 25 -3.51 -1.72 -4.65
N VAL A 26 -3.97 -0.93 -5.61
CA VAL A 26 -5.16 -1.19 -6.43
C VAL A 26 -4.76 -1.03 -7.88
N VAL A 27 -5.19 -1.96 -8.74
CA VAL A 27 -4.99 -1.82 -10.18
C VAL A 27 -6.33 -1.63 -10.86
N ASP A 28 -6.45 -0.55 -11.63
CA ASP A 28 -7.55 -0.32 -12.55
C ASP A 28 -7.39 -1.24 -13.77
N LEU A 29 -8.04 -2.41 -13.70
CA LEU A 29 -8.01 -3.40 -14.77
C LEU A 29 -8.75 -2.96 -16.03
N THR A 30 -9.57 -1.91 -15.98
CA THR A 30 -10.21 -1.33 -17.18
C THR A 30 -9.24 -0.47 -17.99
N ARG A 31 -8.21 0.08 -17.32
CA ARG A 31 -7.13 0.85 -17.95
C ARG A 31 -5.94 -0.02 -18.32
N CYS A 32 -5.71 -1.11 -17.59
CA CYS A 32 -4.60 -2.02 -17.84
C CYS A 32 -4.63 -2.57 -19.28
N GLN A 33 -3.50 -2.50 -19.98
CA GLN A 33 -3.34 -2.97 -21.37
C GLN A 33 -2.27 -4.08 -21.50
N GLY A 34 -1.92 -4.76 -20.40
CA GLY A 34 -1.01 -5.92 -20.47
C GLY A 34 0.47 -5.63 -20.78
N TYR A 35 0.96 -4.39 -20.66
CA TYR A 35 2.38 -4.04 -20.97
C TYR A 35 3.46 -4.76 -20.12
N ALA A 36 3.07 -5.50 -19.08
CA ALA A 36 3.94 -6.33 -18.24
C ALA A 36 5.07 -5.62 -17.45
N GLN A 37 5.23 -4.29 -17.54
CA GLN A 37 6.33 -3.58 -16.86
C GLN A 37 6.30 -3.76 -15.34
N CYS A 38 5.11 -3.79 -14.75
CA CYS A 38 4.94 -4.04 -13.33
C CYS A 38 5.39 -5.45 -12.90
N VAL A 39 5.17 -6.46 -13.75
CA VAL A 39 5.61 -7.85 -13.50
C VAL A 39 7.14 -7.94 -13.54
N PHE A 40 7.79 -7.19 -14.42
CA PHE A 40 9.25 -7.15 -14.47
C PHE A 40 9.86 -6.48 -13.22
N LEU A 41 9.27 -5.37 -12.76
CA LEU A 41 9.80 -4.59 -11.64
C LEU A 41 9.46 -5.18 -10.27
N ALA A 42 8.28 -5.77 -10.11
CA ALA A 42 7.78 -6.33 -8.86
C ALA A 42 7.07 -7.69 -9.09
N PRO A 43 7.82 -8.74 -9.50
CA PRO A 43 7.26 -10.05 -9.86
C PRO A 43 6.56 -10.79 -8.70
N ASP A 44 6.90 -10.47 -7.46
CA ASP A 44 6.26 -11.08 -6.29
C ASP A 44 4.89 -10.45 -5.97
N VAL A 45 4.61 -9.25 -6.53
CA VAL A 45 3.37 -8.50 -6.31
C VAL A 45 2.45 -8.57 -7.52
N PHE A 46 2.99 -8.57 -8.74
CA PHE A 46 2.21 -8.57 -9.98
C PHE A 46 2.52 -9.79 -10.84
N ARG A 47 1.50 -10.37 -11.46
CA ARG A 47 1.63 -11.50 -12.38
C ARG A 47 0.64 -11.38 -13.53
N LEU A 48 1.12 -11.52 -14.76
CA LEU A 48 0.23 -11.67 -15.91
C LEU A 48 -0.43 -13.06 -15.91
N HIS A 49 -1.69 -13.10 -16.31
CA HIS A 49 -2.47 -14.31 -16.48
C HIS A 49 -3.16 -14.29 -17.84
N GLY A 50 -2.78 -15.22 -18.71
CA GLY A 50 -3.22 -15.23 -20.10
C GLY A 50 -2.60 -14.09 -20.91
N GLU A 51 -3.36 -13.60 -21.88
CA GLU A 51 -2.94 -12.54 -22.81
C GLU A 51 -3.04 -11.13 -22.20
N GLU A 52 -4.09 -10.84 -21.44
CA GLU A 52 -4.40 -9.47 -20.98
C GLU A 52 -4.66 -9.35 -19.46
N GLY A 53 -4.88 -10.48 -18.77
CA GLY A 53 -5.22 -10.50 -17.35
C GLY A 53 -4.03 -10.16 -16.45
N LEU A 54 -4.28 -9.39 -15.38
CA LEU A 54 -3.28 -9.09 -14.35
C LEU A 54 -3.80 -9.52 -12.98
N LEU A 55 -3.02 -10.37 -12.30
CA LEU A 55 -3.19 -10.72 -10.90
C LEU A 55 -2.23 -9.88 -10.06
N TYR A 56 -2.66 -9.44 -8.87
CA TYR A 56 -1.81 -8.66 -7.98
C TYR A 56 -2.17 -8.85 -6.50
N ALA A 57 -1.20 -8.60 -5.62
CA ALA A 57 -1.41 -8.57 -4.18
C ALA A 57 -1.85 -7.15 -3.74
N PRO A 58 -3.03 -6.99 -3.10
CA PRO A 58 -3.46 -5.69 -2.61
C PRO A 58 -2.61 -5.19 -1.44
N ALA A 59 -2.27 -6.07 -0.49
CA ALA A 59 -1.36 -5.74 0.60
C ALA A 59 0.09 -5.87 0.11
N VAL A 60 0.87 -4.80 0.22
CA VAL A 60 2.26 -4.78 -0.23
C VAL A 60 3.19 -4.98 0.97
N PRO A 61 4.03 -6.01 0.96
CA PRO A 61 5.08 -6.18 1.96
C PRO A 61 6.05 -4.98 1.97
N ASP A 62 6.54 -4.60 3.15
CA ASP A 62 7.43 -3.43 3.30
C ASP A 62 8.68 -3.49 2.41
N ASP A 63 9.24 -4.69 2.21
CA ASP A 63 10.39 -4.94 1.35
C ASP A 63 10.09 -4.81 -0.16
N GLN A 64 8.81 -4.82 -0.53
CA GLN A 64 8.32 -4.67 -1.90
C GLN A 64 7.83 -3.25 -2.22
N VAL A 65 7.63 -2.39 -1.22
CA VAL A 65 7.03 -1.05 -1.40
C VAL A 65 7.74 -0.24 -2.49
N GLU A 66 9.07 -0.20 -2.47
CA GLU A 66 9.82 0.57 -3.45
C GLU A 66 9.69 -0.01 -4.87
N ARG A 67 9.74 -1.34 -5.00
CA ARG A 67 9.53 -2.02 -6.30
C ARG A 67 8.13 -1.73 -6.85
N VAL A 68 7.12 -1.72 -5.98
CA VAL A 68 5.73 -1.41 -6.35
C VAL A 68 5.57 0.06 -6.75
N ARG A 69 6.24 1.00 -6.07
CA ARG A 69 6.27 2.42 -6.48
C ARG A 69 6.89 2.61 -7.85
N GLN A 70 8.01 1.92 -8.12
CA GLN A 70 8.65 1.93 -9.43
C GLN A 70 7.75 1.31 -10.50
N ALA A 71 7.10 0.19 -10.20
CA ALA A 71 6.12 -0.44 -11.09
C ALA A 71 4.95 0.51 -11.43
N ALA A 72 4.44 1.25 -10.45
CA ALA A 72 3.39 2.24 -10.69
C ALA A 72 3.85 3.38 -11.60
N ALA A 73 5.05 3.91 -11.37
CA ALA A 73 5.64 4.96 -12.20
C ALA A 73 5.94 4.49 -13.64
N ALA A 74 6.29 3.21 -13.83
CA ALA A 74 6.56 2.63 -15.14
C ALA A 74 5.29 2.34 -15.96
N CYS A 75 4.11 2.28 -15.34
CA CYS A 75 2.87 1.95 -16.03
C CYS A 75 2.50 3.03 -17.08
N PRO A 76 2.53 2.74 -18.39
CA PRO A 76 2.31 3.76 -19.44
C PRO A 76 0.92 4.40 -19.38
N VAL A 77 -0.06 3.62 -18.92
CA VAL A 77 -1.47 4.01 -18.81
C VAL A 77 -1.86 4.39 -17.39
N GLN A 78 -0.90 4.44 -16.45
CA GLN A 78 -1.09 4.82 -15.05
C GLN A 78 -2.26 4.07 -14.37
N ALA A 79 -2.32 2.75 -14.57
CA ALA A 79 -3.38 1.90 -14.03
C ALA A 79 -3.15 1.48 -12.57
N ILE A 80 -1.95 1.68 -12.01
CA ILE A 80 -1.60 1.24 -10.65
C ILE A 80 -1.75 2.42 -9.70
N LEU A 81 -2.60 2.23 -8.69
CA LEU A 81 -2.90 3.19 -7.63
C LEU A 81 -2.33 2.68 -6.31
N LEU A 82 -1.72 3.59 -5.56
CA LEU A 82 -1.04 3.31 -4.32
C LEU A 82 -1.65 4.16 -3.21
N GLY A 83 -1.93 3.54 -2.07
CA GLY A 83 -2.49 4.21 -0.91
C GLY A 83 -1.99 3.58 0.38
N GLU A 84 -2.27 4.27 1.48
CA GLU A 84 -2.01 3.79 2.83
C GLU A 84 -3.33 3.23 3.38
N GLU A 85 -3.32 1.99 3.86
CA GLU A 85 -4.45 1.42 4.59
C GLU A 85 -4.12 1.37 6.07
N VAL A 86 -5.03 1.90 6.87
CA VAL A 86 -5.01 1.76 8.32
C VAL A 86 -5.85 0.53 8.67
N SER A 87 -5.18 -0.58 9.00
CA SER A 87 -5.89 -1.76 9.49
C SER A 87 -6.19 -1.63 10.98
N GLY A 88 -7.25 -0.90 11.33
CA GLY A 88 -7.83 -0.95 12.66
C GLY A 88 -8.48 -2.31 12.89
N GLY A 89 -7.84 -3.17 13.69
CA GLY A 89 -8.27 -4.54 13.93
C GLY A 89 -9.77 -4.65 14.20
N ALA A 90 -10.48 -5.34 13.30
CA ALA A 90 -11.89 -5.64 13.47
C ALA A 90 -12.06 -6.63 14.64
N ARG A 91 -12.89 -6.22 15.61
CA ARG A 91 -13.38 -7.02 16.74
C ARG A 91 -14.41 -8.05 16.31
#